data_AF-A0A2V8KJZ7-F1
#
_entry.id   AF-A0A2V8KJZ7-F1
#
_cell.length_a   1.000
_cell.length_b   1.000
_cell.length_c   1.000
_cell.angle_alpha   90.00
_cell.angle_beta   90.00
_cell.angle_gamma   90.00
#
_symmetry.space_group_name_H-M   'P 1'
#
loop_
_entity.id
_entity.type
_entity.pdbx_description
1 polymer ?
#
loop_
_entity_poly.entity_id
_entity_poly.type
_entity_poly.pdbx_seq_one_letter_code
_entity_poly.pdbx_strand_id
1 'polypeptide(L)'
;MSSALDDPPISSTRHFLIFDHCVRIKSGNMPQVGTKITKMPSLVFLCLFVAVPVIEARPQAPVKTVLDGVFSEAQAKRGEAAYAANCGVCHGADLEGISAPELIGTHFLERWREDMLDTIYNYIKDNMPQGRAPDAPRIPDTDYLNILTHILNVNGFRAGASDLTADLLEKVMLVGKNGPQPVPDGSLVVTVGCLSQARDGVWILFSATEPVRARRSTTSTPAELNASSQKRPGSLIFRLADLEAVPDFVPDSHKGHKVQAKGYLTRQPGAERISLSSITVLDSMCGQ
;
A
#
# COMPACT_ATOMS: atom_id res chain seq x y z
N MET A 1 25.00 45.57 39.75
CA MET A 1 25.76 45.91 38.53
C MET A 1 25.39 44.85 37.49
N SER A 2 24.35 45.14 36.70
CA SER A 2 24.46 45.60 35.30
C SER A 2 24.87 44.44 34.38
N SER A 3 24.15 44.04 33.34
CA SER A 3 23.08 44.72 32.59
C SER A 3 22.32 43.66 31.78
N ALA A 4 21.01 43.82 31.70
CA ALA A 4 20.18 43.21 30.67
C ALA A 4 20.53 43.85 29.30
N LEU A 5 20.51 43.06 28.24
CA LEU A 5 20.45 43.56 26.87
C LEU A 5 19.18 43.00 26.24
N ASP A 6 18.24 43.93 26.04
CA ASP A 6 17.00 43.77 25.32
C ASP A 6 17.28 43.64 23.81
N ASP A 7 16.74 42.58 23.20
CA ASP A 7 16.63 42.46 21.75
C ASP A 7 15.30 43.09 21.27
N PRO A 8 15.29 43.91 20.20
CA PRO A 8 14.08 44.52 19.67
C PRO A 8 13.28 43.58 18.74
N PRO A 9 11.94 43.75 18.64
CA PRO A 9 11.11 42.91 17.77
C PRO A 9 11.19 43.36 16.30
N ILE A 10 11.47 42.41 15.42
CA ILE A 10 11.43 42.58 13.96
C ILE A 10 9.96 42.58 13.50
N SER A 11 9.44 43.77 13.22
CA SER A 11 8.20 43.99 12.48
C SER A 11 8.49 43.88 10.97
N SER A 12 7.89 42.89 10.30
CA SER A 12 7.88 42.81 8.83
C SER A 12 6.44 42.64 8.34
N THR A 13 5.80 43.77 8.10
CA THR A 13 4.50 43.89 7.47
C THR A 13 4.64 43.59 5.97
N ARG A 14 4.30 42.37 5.52
CA ARG A 14 4.15 42.09 4.09
C ARG A 14 2.81 42.63 3.60
N HIS A 15 2.86 43.79 2.93
CA HIS A 15 1.78 44.30 2.09
C HIS A 15 1.52 43.32 0.93
N PHE A 16 0.35 42.67 0.93
CA PHE A 16 -0.19 42.03 -0.27
C PHE A 16 -0.86 43.12 -1.12
N LEU A 17 -0.17 43.53 -2.19
CA LEU A 17 -0.79 44.34 -3.25
C LEU A 17 -1.64 43.40 -4.12
N ILE A 18 -2.96 43.53 -3.98
CA ILE A 18 -3.93 42.93 -4.89
C ILE A 18 -3.87 43.75 -6.19
N PHE A 19 -3.29 43.19 -7.25
CA PHE A 19 -3.42 43.72 -8.60
C PHE A 19 -4.78 43.33 -9.16
N ASP A 20 -5.74 44.26 -9.04
CA ASP A 20 -7.04 44.19 -9.70
C ASP A 20 -6.86 44.66 -11.16
N HIS A 21 -6.71 43.71 -12.09
CA HIS A 21 -6.72 43.99 -13.53
C HIS A 21 -8.10 43.67 -14.11
N CYS A 22 -8.98 44.67 -14.00
CA CYS A 22 -10.26 44.68 -14.69
C CYS A 22 -10.05 45.01 -16.18
N VAL A 23 -10.02 44.01 -17.05
CA VAL A 23 -9.99 44.19 -18.50
C VAL A 23 -11.37 44.65 -18.98
N ARG A 24 -11.45 45.92 -19.37
CA ARG A 24 -12.64 46.58 -19.93
C ARG A 24 -12.81 46.17 -21.41
N ILE A 25 -13.70 45.22 -21.68
CA ILE A 25 -14.08 44.86 -23.06
C ILE A 25 -14.99 45.96 -23.64
N LYS A 26 -14.54 46.59 -24.73
CA LYS A 26 -15.31 47.58 -25.51
C LYS A 26 -16.53 46.92 -26.15
N SER A 27 -17.71 47.52 -26.00
CA SER A 27 -18.92 47.14 -26.74
C SER A 27 -18.77 47.48 -28.22
N GLY A 28 -18.72 46.47 -29.08
CA GLY A 28 -18.87 46.61 -30.52
C GLY A 28 -20.34 46.52 -30.94
N ASN A 29 -20.76 47.43 -31.83
CA ASN A 29 -22.11 47.46 -32.41
C ASN A 29 -22.43 46.18 -33.20
N MET A 30 -23.61 45.60 -32.94
CA MET A 30 -24.21 44.54 -33.77
C MET A 30 -24.99 45.15 -34.94
N PRO A 31 -24.83 44.66 -36.18
CA PRO A 31 -25.67 45.05 -37.30
C PRO A 31 -27.03 44.34 -37.22
N GLN A 32 -28.10 45.09 -37.45
CA GLN A 32 -29.48 44.59 -37.50
C GLN A 32 -29.70 43.82 -38.81
N VAL A 33 -29.77 42.49 -38.73
CA VAL A 33 -30.17 41.62 -39.84
C VAL A 33 -31.66 41.31 -39.68
N GLY A 34 -32.48 41.78 -40.63
CA GLY A 34 -33.92 41.57 -40.65
C GLY A 34 -34.28 40.12 -40.98
N THR A 35 -34.85 39.41 -40.00
CA THR A 35 -35.28 38.02 -40.14
C THR A 35 -36.67 37.96 -40.79
N LYS A 36 -36.76 37.53 -42.05
CA LYS A 36 -38.03 37.09 -42.65
C LYS A 36 -38.40 35.73 -42.09
N ILE A 37 -39.46 35.67 -41.29
CA ILE A 37 -40.01 34.45 -40.71
C ILE A 37 -40.70 33.65 -41.83
N THR A 38 -40.05 32.57 -42.27
CA THR A 38 -40.65 31.58 -43.17
C THR A 38 -40.88 30.31 -42.35
N LYS A 39 -42.13 29.84 -42.26
CA LYS A 39 -42.52 28.66 -41.47
C LYS A 39 -41.88 27.40 -42.08
N MET A 40 -40.95 26.76 -41.36
CA MET A 40 -40.45 25.42 -41.67
C MET A 40 -41.23 24.38 -40.84
N PRO A 41 -41.61 23.23 -41.44
CA PRO A 41 -42.31 22.17 -40.72
C PRO A 41 -41.37 21.44 -39.75
N SER A 42 -41.84 21.23 -38.51
CA SER A 42 -41.13 20.51 -37.46
C SER A 42 -40.73 19.09 -37.89
N LEU A 43 -39.45 18.85 -38.11
CA LEU A 43 -38.88 17.51 -37.99
C LEU A 43 -38.53 17.25 -36.52
N VAL A 44 -39.23 16.30 -35.91
CA VAL A 44 -38.92 15.77 -34.58
C VAL A 44 -37.64 14.94 -34.69
N PHE A 45 -36.50 15.50 -34.27
CA PHE A 45 -35.24 14.77 -34.15
C PHE A 45 -35.27 14.00 -32.82
N LEU A 46 -35.58 12.70 -32.87
CA LEU A 46 -35.53 11.81 -31.72
C LEU A 46 -34.05 11.52 -31.39
N CYS A 47 -33.46 12.31 -30.49
CA CYS A 47 -32.15 12.02 -29.92
C CYS A 47 -32.23 10.75 -29.06
N LEU A 48 -31.79 9.62 -29.60
CA LEU A 48 -31.56 8.39 -28.86
C LEU A 48 -30.35 8.61 -27.94
N PHE A 49 -30.58 8.99 -26.68
CA PHE A 49 -29.53 9.05 -25.66
C PHE A 49 -29.09 7.62 -25.33
N VAL A 50 -27.97 7.18 -25.93
CA VAL A 50 -27.28 5.96 -25.50
C VAL A 50 -26.70 6.25 -24.12
N ALA A 51 -27.33 5.72 -23.08
CA ALA A 51 -26.82 5.78 -21.72
C ALA A 51 -25.54 4.92 -21.65
N VAL A 52 -24.38 5.56 -21.69
CA VAL A 52 -23.11 4.91 -21.36
C VAL A 52 -23.11 4.74 -19.83
N PRO A 53 -23.06 3.52 -19.30
CA PRO A 53 -22.95 3.34 -17.85
C PRO A 53 -21.60 3.91 -17.41
N VAL A 54 -21.64 4.98 -16.63
CA VAL A 54 -20.47 5.46 -15.90
C VAL A 54 -20.18 4.40 -14.84
N ILE A 55 -19.14 3.60 -15.07
CA ILE A 55 -18.61 2.68 -14.05
C ILE A 55 -17.96 3.56 -12.98
N GLU A 56 -18.73 3.91 -11.95
CA GLU A 56 -18.19 4.57 -10.76
C GLU A 56 -17.22 3.60 -10.08
N ALA A 57 -15.92 3.91 -10.18
CA ALA A 57 -14.88 3.26 -9.42
C ALA A 57 -15.16 3.49 -7.92
N ARG A 58 -15.78 2.51 -7.25
CA ARG A 58 -15.93 2.54 -5.78
C ARG A 58 -14.54 2.64 -5.15
N PRO A 59 -14.22 3.72 -4.41
CA PRO A 59 -12.96 3.82 -3.70
C PRO A 59 -12.84 2.65 -2.72
N GLN A 60 -11.69 1.99 -2.72
CA GLN A 60 -11.36 1.01 -1.68
C GLN A 60 -11.39 1.74 -0.34
N ALA A 61 -12.09 1.17 0.65
CA ALA A 61 -12.15 1.75 1.98
C ALA A 61 -10.71 1.95 2.52
N PRO A 62 -10.42 3.08 3.18
CA PRO A 62 -9.10 3.33 3.73
C PRO A 62 -8.72 2.21 4.70
N VAL A 63 -7.55 1.61 4.47
CA VAL A 63 -7.00 0.55 5.33
C VAL A 63 -6.65 1.17 6.69
N LYS A 64 -7.13 0.58 7.79
CA LYS A 64 -6.74 0.99 9.14
C LYS A 64 -5.24 0.70 9.32
N THR A 65 -4.53 1.59 10.00
CA THR A 65 -3.08 1.43 10.23
C THR A 65 -2.77 1.47 11.71
N VAL A 66 -1.56 1.05 12.07
CA VAL A 66 -1.03 1.18 13.44
C VAL A 66 -1.00 2.63 13.95
N LEU A 67 -1.08 3.64 13.08
CA LEU A 67 -1.16 5.05 13.46
C LEU A 67 -2.53 5.42 14.06
N ASP A 68 -3.54 4.56 13.93
CA ASP A 68 -4.91 4.82 14.39
C ASP A 68 -5.15 4.48 15.87
N GLY A 69 -4.10 4.22 16.65
CA GLY A 69 -4.23 3.85 18.06
C GLY A 69 -4.93 2.51 18.23
N VAL A 70 -4.29 1.45 17.72
CA VAL A 70 -4.95 0.15 17.52
C VAL A 70 -4.93 -0.78 18.73
N PHE A 71 -4.30 -0.35 19.82
CA PHE A 71 -4.11 -1.11 21.04
C PHE A 71 -4.16 -0.21 22.28
N SER A 72 -4.41 -0.75 23.47
CA SER A 72 -4.41 0.03 24.70
C SER A 72 -3.06 0.00 25.42
N GLU A 73 -2.79 1.03 26.22
CA GLU A 73 -1.60 1.07 27.08
C GLU A 73 -1.58 -0.10 28.08
N ALA A 74 -2.75 -0.48 28.62
CA ALA A 74 -2.88 -1.62 29.51
C ALA A 74 -2.48 -2.94 28.82
N GLN A 75 -2.84 -3.11 27.54
CA GLN A 75 -2.43 -4.26 26.75
C GLN A 75 -0.92 -4.27 26.48
N ALA A 76 -0.35 -3.12 26.12
CA ALA A 76 1.10 -2.98 25.92
C ALA A 76 1.89 -3.35 27.19
N LYS A 77 1.39 -2.97 28.37
CA LYS A 77 2.01 -3.32 29.66
C LYS A 77 1.93 -4.81 29.98
N ARG A 78 0.80 -5.48 29.68
CA ARG A 78 0.73 -6.95 29.78
C ARG A 78 1.71 -7.62 28.80
N GLY A 79 1.86 -7.01 27.63
CA GLY A 79 2.79 -7.46 26.59
C GLY A 79 4.26 -7.36 27.00
N GLU A 80 4.63 -6.32 27.72
CA GLU A 80 5.98 -6.14 28.28
C GLU A 80 6.34 -7.30 29.22
N ALA A 81 5.44 -7.65 30.14
CA ALA A 81 5.65 -8.76 31.07
C ALA A 81 5.76 -10.11 30.32
N ALA A 82 4.90 -10.34 29.34
CA ALA A 82 4.96 -11.54 28.50
C ALA A 82 6.24 -11.59 27.64
N TYR A 83 6.69 -10.45 27.12
CA TYR A 83 7.91 -10.33 26.34
C TYR A 83 9.16 -10.62 27.21
N ALA A 84 9.23 -10.05 28.40
CA ALA A 84 10.33 -10.29 29.34
C ALA A 84 10.46 -11.78 29.70
N ALA A 85 9.32 -12.47 29.88
CA ALA A 85 9.30 -13.89 30.22
C ALA A 85 9.70 -14.83 29.06
N ASN A 86 9.49 -14.42 27.81
CA ASN A 86 9.56 -15.35 26.66
C ASN A 86 10.54 -14.96 25.55
N CYS A 87 10.91 -13.69 25.43
CA CYS A 87 11.56 -13.13 24.25
C CYS A 87 12.88 -12.40 24.57
N GLY A 88 12.93 -11.71 25.71
CA GLY A 88 14.03 -10.79 26.05
C GLY A 88 15.42 -11.45 26.13
N VAL A 89 15.48 -12.76 26.41
CA VAL A 89 16.76 -13.51 26.45
C VAL A 89 17.50 -13.51 25.11
N CYS A 90 16.78 -13.43 23.98
CA CYS A 90 17.39 -13.41 22.65
C CYS A 90 17.30 -12.03 21.98
N HIS A 91 16.13 -11.38 22.12
CA HIS A 91 15.84 -10.10 21.46
C HIS A 91 16.23 -8.88 22.30
N GLY A 92 16.77 -9.08 23.51
CA GLY A 92 17.17 -7.99 24.40
C GLY A 92 16.04 -7.47 25.27
N ALA A 93 16.38 -6.89 26.43
CA ALA A 93 15.38 -6.38 27.37
C ALA A 93 14.65 -5.16 26.81
N ASP A 94 15.35 -4.35 26.02
CA ASP A 94 14.86 -3.14 25.36
C ASP A 94 14.55 -3.39 23.87
N LEU A 95 14.44 -4.66 23.46
CA LEU A 95 14.20 -5.12 22.09
C LEU A 95 15.34 -4.78 21.10
N GLU A 96 16.51 -4.44 21.64
CA GLU A 96 17.70 -3.96 20.94
C GLU A 96 18.43 -5.05 20.13
N GLY A 97 18.05 -6.32 20.30
CA GLY A 97 18.68 -7.46 19.68
C GLY A 97 20.03 -7.82 20.32
N ILE A 98 20.16 -9.07 20.78
CA ILE A 98 21.41 -9.58 21.38
C ILE A 98 21.92 -10.76 20.56
N SER A 99 21.21 -11.88 20.64
CA SER A 99 21.48 -13.10 19.88
C SER A 99 20.44 -13.33 18.77
N ALA A 100 19.37 -12.55 18.77
CA ALA A 100 18.37 -12.45 17.71
C ALA A 100 18.24 -10.98 17.24
N PRO A 101 17.67 -10.71 16.06
CA PRO A 101 17.56 -9.36 15.52
C PRO A 101 16.79 -8.39 16.42
N GLU A 102 17.12 -7.11 16.33
CA GLU A 102 16.37 -6.04 16.99
C GLU A 102 14.91 -6.00 16.51
N LEU A 103 13.99 -5.75 17.43
CA LEU A 103 12.54 -5.66 17.17
C LEU A 103 12.03 -4.21 17.23
N ILE A 104 12.95 -3.24 17.23
CA ILE A 104 12.66 -1.81 17.27
C ILE A 104 13.31 -1.06 16.11
N GLY A 105 12.78 0.13 15.85
CA GLY A 105 13.38 1.09 14.93
C GLY A 105 13.32 0.67 13.47
N THR A 106 14.31 1.12 12.70
CA THR A 106 14.30 1.00 11.24
C THR A 106 14.33 -0.45 10.80
N HIS A 107 15.08 -1.34 11.46
CA HIS A 107 15.13 -2.76 11.06
C HIS A 107 13.78 -3.45 11.18
N PHE A 108 13.07 -3.25 12.30
CA PHE A 108 11.72 -3.76 12.48
C PHE A 108 10.77 -3.20 11.41
N LEU A 109 10.80 -1.88 11.20
CA LEU A 109 9.94 -1.23 10.23
C LEU A 109 10.23 -1.72 8.81
N GLU A 110 11.46 -1.68 8.32
CA GLU A 110 11.86 -2.18 6.99
C GLU A 110 11.47 -3.64 6.78
N ARG A 111 11.58 -4.45 7.83
CA ARG A 111 11.24 -5.88 7.76
C ARG A 111 9.75 -6.11 7.62
N TRP A 112 8.88 -5.27 8.20
CA TRP A 112 7.46 -5.58 8.41
C TRP A 112 6.47 -4.58 7.83
N ARG A 113 6.88 -3.36 7.48
CA ARG A 113 5.96 -2.38 6.90
C ARG A 113 5.32 -2.95 5.62
N GLU A 114 4.15 -2.42 5.31
CA GLU A 114 3.22 -2.89 4.26
C GLU A 114 2.52 -4.23 4.53
N ASP A 115 2.92 -4.99 5.56
CA ASP A 115 2.16 -6.16 6.00
C ASP A 115 1.01 -5.77 6.91
N MET A 116 -0.02 -6.62 6.93
CA MET A 116 -1.04 -6.63 7.96
C MET A 116 -0.49 -7.23 9.26
N LEU A 117 -1.06 -6.84 10.41
CA LEU A 117 -0.59 -7.31 11.71
C LEU A 117 -0.74 -8.82 11.90
N ASP A 118 -1.68 -9.47 11.19
CA ASP A 118 -1.83 -10.93 11.20
C ASP A 118 -0.57 -11.63 10.68
N THR A 119 0.10 -11.05 9.69
CA THR A 119 1.33 -11.61 9.10
C THR A 119 2.45 -11.61 10.13
N ILE A 120 2.58 -10.51 10.88
CA ILE A 120 3.58 -10.38 11.96
C ILE A 120 3.23 -11.30 13.12
N TYR A 121 1.97 -11.28 13.55
CA TYR A 121 1.45 -12.12 14.62
C TYR A 121 1.70 -13.61 14.34
N ASN A 122 1.28 -14.10 13.16
CA ASN A 122 1.45 -15.50 12.77
C ASN A 122 2.92 -15.88 12.66
N TYR A 123 3.77 -14.98 12.13
CA TYR A 123 5.22 -15.24 12.10
C TYR A 123 5.80 -15.45 13.50
N ILE A 124 5.51 -14.56 14.46
CA ILE A 124 5.97 -14.70 15.84
C ILE A 124 5.40 -15.98 16.44
N LYS A 125 4.10 -16.19 16.28
CA LYS A 125 3.33 -17.31 16.80
C LYS A 125 3.82 -18.69 16.31
N ASP A 126 4.37 -18.75 15.10
CA ASP A 126 4.82 -20.00 14.45
C ASP A 126 6.33 -20.24 14.58
N ASN A 127 7.13 -19.18 14.70
CA ASN A 127 8.60 -19.26 14.65
C ASN A 127 9.28 -18.93 15.99
N MET A 128 8.54 -18.39 16.96
CA MET A 128 9.07 -18.02 18.27
C MET A 128 8.38 -18.80 19.41
N PRO A 129 9.09 -19.00 20.53
CA PRO A 129 10.54 -18.88 20.68
C PRO A 129 11.28 -19.89 19.78
N GLN A 130 12.36 -19.45 19.12
CA GLN A 130 13.13 -20.33 18.25
C GLN A 130 13.76 -21.46 19.07
N GLY A 131 13.67 -22.70 18.59
CA GLY A 131 14.20 -23.86 19.31
C GLY A 131 13.33 -24.33 20.48
N ARG A 132 12.08 -23.84 20.61
CA ARG A 132 11.12 -24.38 21.58
C ARG A 132 10.99 -25.90 21.40
N ALA A 133 11.18 -26.64 22.49
CA ALA A 133 11.05 -28.09 22.48
C ALA A 133 9.62 -28.50 22.08
N PRO A 134 9.42 -29.61 21.34
CA PRO A 134 8.09 -30.02 20.88
C PRO A 134 7.06 -30.24 22.00
N ASP A 135 7.52 -30.63 23.18
CA ASP A 135 6.74 -30.92 24.38
C ASP A 135 6.56 -29.70 25.31
N ALA A 136 7.30 -28.61 25.07
CA ALA A 136 7.18 -27.40 25.89
C ALA A 136 5.81 -26.74 25.65
N PRO A 137 5.15 -26.24 26.71
CA PRO A 137 3.92 -25.47 26.57
C PRO A 137 4.08 -24.32 25.59
N ARG A 138 3.04 -24.08 24.82
CA ARG A 138 3.00 -22.97 23.90
C ARG A 138 2.60 -21.70 24.65
N ILE A 139 3.16 -20.57 24.26
CA ILE A 139 2.71 -19.26 24.72
C ILE A 139 1.21 -19.11 24.34
N PRO A 140 0.33 -18.70 25.27
CA PRO A 140 -1.07 -18.44 24.98
C PRO A 140 -1.24 -17.40 23.85
N ASP A 141 -2.27 -17.56 23.02
CA ASP A 141 -2.54 -16.63 21.92
C ASP A 141 -2.78 -15.19 22.41
N THR A 142 -3.37 -15.03 23.60
CA THR A 142 -3.51 -13.72 24.26
C THR A 142 -2.17 -13.07 24.55
N ASP A 143 -1.17 -13.87 24.94
CA ASP A 143 0.16 -13.37 25.27
C ASP A 143 0.94 -13.03 24.00
N TYR A 144 0.81 -13.80 22.91
CA TYR A 144 1.36 -13.39 21.62
C TYR A 144 0.78 -12.05 21.13
N LEU A 145 -0.52 -11.84 21.31
CA LEU A 145 -1.18 -10.59 20.93
C LEU A 145 -0.72 -9.42 21.81
N ASN A 146 -0.56 -9.65 23.12
CA ASN A 146 0.01 -8.69 24.05
C ASN A 146 1.48 -8.37 23.67
N ILE A 147 2.30 -9.37 23.35
CA ILE A 147 3.70 -9.19 22.92
C ILE A 147 3.78 -8.35 21.65
N LEU A 148 2.98 -8.66 20.61
CA LEU A 148 2.93 -7.84 19.40
C LEU A 148 2.57 -6.38 19.73
N THR A 149 1.60 -6.19 20.61
CA THR A 149 1.19 -4.86 21.08
C THR A 149 2.33 -4.12 21.78
N HIS A 150 3.09 -4.79 22.64
CA HIS A 150 4.25 -4.21 23.29
C HIS A 150 5.32 -3.78 22.29
N ILE A 151 5.62 -4.62 21.29
CA ILE A 151 6.55 -4.29 20.20
C ILE A 151 6.09 -3.02 19.47
N LEU A 152 4.78 -2.89 19.16
CA LEU A 152 4.24 -1.67 18.56
C LEU A 152 4.42 -0.45 19.46
N ASN A 153 4.16 -0.59 20.76
CA ASN A 153 4.30 0.49 21.73
C ASN A 153 5.74 1.00 21.84
N VAL A 154 6.73 0.09 21.95
CA VAL A 154 8.15 0.46 22.02
C VAL A 154 8.63 1.10 20.71
N ASN A 155 8.06 0.71 19.57
CA ASN A 155 8.30 1.37 18.28
C ASN A 155 7.65 2.77 18.15
N GLY A 156 6.96 3.25 19.20
CA GLY A 156 6.43 4.60 19.29
C GLY A 156 5.09 4.81 18.59
N PHE A 157 4.35 3.74 18.32
CA PHE A 157 2.95 3.85 17.90
C PHE A 157 2.09 4.23 19.10
N ARG A 158 1.19 5.21 18.92
CA ARG A 158 0.33 5.69 20.02
C ARG A 158 -0.66 4.61 20.44
N ALA A 159 -0.93 4.52 21.74
CA ALA A 159 -2.06 3.75 22.24
C ALA A 159 -3.39 4.44 21.90
N GLY A 160 -4.45 3.64 21.77
CA GLY A 160 -5.84 4.07 21.68
C GLY A 160 -6.67 3.58 22.86
N ALA A 161 -7.99 3.63 22.72
CA ALA A 161 -8.93 3.38 23.81
C ALA A 161 -9.25 1.90 24.06
N SER A 162 -8.85 0.99 23.17
CA SER A 162 -9.26 -0.42 23.23
C SER A 162 -8.11 -1.35 22.89
N ASP A 163 -8.18 -2.56 23.43
CA ASP A 163 -7.21 -3.62 23.14
C ASP A 163 -7.31 -4.03 21.66
N LEU A 164 -6.15 -4.30 21.06
CA LEU A 164 -6.05 -4.99 19.79
C LEU A 164 -6.61 -6.40 19.96
N THR A 165 -7.57 -6.78 19.12
CA THR A 165 -8.22 -8.09 19.09
C THR A 165 -7.82 -8.87 17.84
N ALA A 166 -7.97 -10.21 17.89
CA ALA A 166 -7.56 -11.08 16.78
C ALA A 166 -8.26 -10.75 15.45
N ASP A 167 -9.53 -10.34 15.49
CA ASP A 167 -10.32 -9.97 14.30
C ASP A 167 -9.88 -8.66 13.63
N LEU A 168 -9.03 -7.88 14.29
CA LEU A 168 -8.44 -6.66 13.74
C LEU A 168 -7.10 -6.91 13.05
N LEU A 169 -6.44 -8.06 13.29
CA LEU A 169 -5.09 -8.33 12.80
C LEU A 169 -5.00 -8.29 11.26
N GLU A 170 -6.00 -8.85 10.58
CA GLU A 170 -6.09 -8.85 9.10
C GLU A 170 -6.49 -7.49 8.49
N LYS A 171 -6.86 -6.52 9.35
CA LYS A 171 -7.45 -5.23 8.94
C LYS A 171 -6.55 -4.04 9.26
N VAL A 172 -5.48 -4.27 10.02
CA VAL A 172 -4.55 -3.22 10.47
C VAL A 172 -3.20 -3.44 9.79
N MET A 173 -2.77 -2.46 9.01
CA MET A 173 -1.46 -2.48 8.35
C MET A 173 -0.39 -1.84 9.23
N LEU A 174 0.80 -2.46 9.28
CA LEU A 174 1.99 -1.83 9.82
C LEU A 174 2.55 -0.83 8.80
N VAL A 175 2.74 0.40 9.23
CA VAL A 175 3.29 1.49 8.43
C VAL A 175 4.32 2.27 9.24
N GLY A 176 5.18 3.02 8.55
CA GLY A 176 6.06 3.97 9.23
C GLY A 176 5.30 5.18 9.77
N LYS A 177 6.00 6.07 10.50
CA LYS A 177 5.41 7.30 11.06
C LYS A 177 4.78 8.23 10.01
N ASN A 178 5.21 8.11 8.76
CA ASN A 178 4.73 8.90 7.61
C ASN A 178 3.56 8.22 6.86
N GLY A 179 2.92 7.21 7.46
CA GLY A 179 1.81 6.49 6.86
C GLY A 179 2.24 5.43 5.84
N PRO A 180 1.28 4.84 5.10
CA PRO A 180 1.56 3.91 4.01
C PRO A 180 2.47 4.56 2.97
N GLN A 181 3.48 3.81 2.53
CA GLN A 181 4.40 4.21 1.47
C GLN A 181 4.45 3.10 0.42
N PRO A 182 4.80 3.41 -0.84
CA PRO A 182 5.04 2.39 -1.84
C PRO A 182 6.16 1.45 -1.39
N VAL A 183 6.04 0.16 -1.71
CA VAL A 183 7.09 -0.81 -1.41
C VAL A 183 8.41 -0.36 -2.07
N PRO A 184 9.55 -0.35 -1.34
CA PRO A 184 10.82 0.14 -1.85
C PRO A 184 11.39 -0.69 -3.00
N ASP A 185 12.30 -0.06 -3.75
CA ASP A 185 13.13 -0.71 -4.75
C ASP A 185 13.93 -1.88 -4.17
N GLY A 186 14.11 -2.92 -4.97
CA GLY A 186 14.78 -4.15 -4.58
C GLY A 186 13.95 -5.06 -3.66
N SER A 187 12.73 -4.66 -3.28
CA SER A 187 11.85 -5.53 -2.50
C SER A 187 11.30 -6.67 -3.34
N LEU A 188 11.20 -7.85 -2.74
CA LEU A 188 10.40 -8.94 -3.27
C LEU A 188 8.91 -8.59 -3.14
N VAL A 189 8.21 -8.59 -4.27
CA VAL A 189 6.81 -8.19 -4.36
C VAL A 189 5.98 -9.20 -5.11
N VAL A 190 4.67 -9.11 -4.90
CA VAL A 190 3.64 -9.69 -5.75
C VAL A 190 2.78 -8.55 -6.31
N THR A 191 2.46 -8.64 -7.59
CA THR A 191 1.52 -7.74 -8.27
C THR A 191 0.64 -8.53 -9.23
N VAL A 192 -0.55 -8.03 -9.52
CA VAL A 192 -1.52 -8.64 -10.42
C VAL A 192 -1.77 -7.69 -11.57
N GLY A 193 -1.82 -8.20 -12.79
CA GLY A 193 -2.16 -7.42 -13.97
C GLY A 193 -2.33 -8.27 -15.20
N CYS A 194 -2.35 -7.61 -16.36
CA CYS A 194 -2.56 -8.24 -17.65
C CYS A 194 -1.23 -8.46 -18.35
N LEU A 195 -0.95 -9.71 -18.73
CA LEU A 195 0.25 -10.04 -19.48
C LEU A 195 0.10 -9.58 -20.93
N SER A 196 1.05 -8.80 -21.43
CA SER A 196 1.09 -8.38 -22.83
C SER A 196 2.52 -8.15 -23.29
N GLN A 197 2.66 -7.86 -24.58
CA GLN A 197 3.93 -7.53 -25.20
C GLN A 197 3.81 -6.15 -25.84
N ALA A 198 4.73 -5.26 -25.49
CA ALA A 198 4.87 -3.94 -26.08
C ALA A 198 5.33 -4.04 -27.55
N ARG A 199 5.28 -2.93 -28.28
CA ARG A 199 5.57 -2.88 -29.74
C ARG A 199 7.01 -3.27 -30.09
N ASP A 200 7.93 -3.10 -29.15
CA ASP A 200 9.35 -3.44 -29.24
C ASP A 200 9.65 -4.90 -28.83
N GLY A 201 8.62 -5.70 -28.56
CA GLY A 201 8.77 -7.10 -28.15
C GLY A 201 8.97 -7.28 -26.64
N VAL A 202 9.02 -6.21 -25.85
CA VAL A 202 9.22 -6.29 -24.40
C VAL A 202 7.94 -6.80 -23.73
N TRP A 203 8.06 -7.83 -22.90
CA TRP A 203 6.94 -8.31 -22.07
C TRP A 203 6.63 -7.30 -20.96
N ILE A 204 5.35 -7.02 -20.79
CA ILE A 204 4.84 -6.08 -19.80
C ILE A 204 3.68 -6.69 -19.02
N LEU A 205 3.51 -6.19 -17.80
CA LEU A 205 2.31 -6.34 -17.02
C LEU A 205 1.61 -4.97 -17.02
N PHE A 206 0.51 -4.84 -17.74
CA PHE A 206 -0.28 -3.60 -17.80
C PHE A 206 -1.55 -3.71 -16.96
N SER A 207 -2.17 -2.57 -16.64
CA SER A 207 -3.26 -2.50 -15.66
C SER A 207 -2.90 -3.19 -14.33
N ALA A 208 -1.63 -3.07 -13.95
CA ALA A 208 -1.06 -3.74 -12.80
C ALA A 208 -1.48 -3.04 -11.51
N THR A 209 -1.72 -3.82 -10.47
CA THR A 209 -1.98 -3.33 -9.12
C THR A 209 -0.72 -2.77 -8.48
N GLU A 210 -0.89 -1.91 -7.47
CA GLU A 210 0.23 -1.52 -6.60
C GLU A 210 0.94 -2.78 -6.07
N PRO A 211 2.26 -2.94 -6.30
CA PRO A 211 2.99 -4.08 -5.78
C PRO A 211 2.91 -4.13 -4.26
N VAL A 212 2.59 -5.29 -3.72
CA VAL A 212 2.59 -5.55 -2.27
C VAL A 212 3.75 -6.47 -1.94
N ARG A 213 4.30 -6.33 -0.73
CA ARG A 213 5.42 -7.15 -0.28
C ARG A 213 5.06 -8.63 -0.32
N ALA A 214 5.97 -9.45 -0.85
CA ALA A 214 5.83 -10.90 -0.83
C ALA A 214 6.87 -11.53 0.11
N ARG A 215 6.45 -12.58 0.81
CA ARG A 215 7.32 -13.34 1.74
C ARG A 215 7.87 -14.63 1.15
N ARG A 216 7.30 -15.11 0.04
CA ARG A 216 7.72 -16.29 -0.71
C ARG A 216 8.04 -15.87 -2.14
N SER A 217 9.24 -16.18 -2.61
CA SER A 217 9.74 -15.72 -3.92
C SER A 217 9.13 -16.46 -5.09
N THR A 218 9.08 -17.79 -5.03
CA THR A 218 8.73 -18.64 -6.18
C THR A 218 7.38 -19.33 -6.05
N THR A 219 6.75 -19.29 -4.88
CA THR A 219 5.51 -20.01 -4.59
C THR A 219 4.45 -19.09 -4.00
N SER A 220 3.18 -19.39 -4.26
CA SER A 220 2.02 -18.67 -3.73
C SER A 220 1.11 -19.63 -2.99
N THR A 221 0.56 -19.20 -1.86
CA THR A 221 -0.43 -20.01 -1.14
C THR A 221 -1.77 -19.97 -1.87
N PRO A 222 -2.67 -20.96 -1.65
CA PRO A 222 -4.03 -20.90 -2.18
C PRO A 222 -4.78 -19.62 -1.78
N ALA A 223 -4.58 -19.15 -0.55
CA ALA A 223 -5.18 -17.90 -0.06
C ALA A 223 -4.64 -16.68 -0.82
N GLU A 224 -3.33 -16.63 -1.10
CA GLU A 224 -2.70 -15.55 -1.85
C GLU A 224 -3.17 -15.53 -3.32
N LEU A 225 -3.29 -16.70 -3.95
CA LEU A 225 -3.82 -16.83 -5.32
C LEU A 225 -5.29 -16.40 -5.38
N ASN A 226 -6.11 -16.83 -4.43
CA ASN A 226 -7.51 -16.39 -4.33
C ASN A 226 -7.63 -14.88 -4.11
N ALA A 227 -6.85 -14.30 -3.19
CA ALA A 227 -6.84 -12.86 -2.99
C ALA A 227 -6.42 -12.10 -4.26
N SER A 228 -5.47 -12.66 -5.01
CA SER A 228 -4.97 -12.08 -6.26
C SER A 228 -5.96 -12.18 -7.42
N SER A 229 -6.68 -13.29 -7.54
CA SER A 229 -7.73 -13.44 -8.57
C SER A 229 -8.87 -12.44 -8.36
N GLN A 230 -9.17 -12.09 -7.11
CA GLN A 230 -10.20 -11.09 -6.77
C GLN A 230 -9.73 -9.63 -6.87
N LYS A 231 -8.43 -9.37 -7.09
CA LYS A 231 -7.96 -7.98 -7.25
C LYS A 231 -8.52 -7.36 -8.52
N ARG A 232 -9.05 -6.15 -8.40
CA ARG A 232 -9.43 -5.33 -9.56
C ARG A 232 -8.19 -4.91 -10.35
N PRO A 233 -8.31 -4.65 -11.66
CA PRO A 233 -7.24 -4.04 -12.45
C PRO A 233 -6.74 -2.76 -11.79
N GLY A 234 -5.42 -2.58 -11.75
CA GLY A 234 -4.80 -1.32 -11.35
C GLY A 234 -4.51 -0.43 -12.55
N SER A 235 -3.67 0.59 -12.35
CA SER A 235 -3.30 1.57 -13.37
C SER A 235 -1.82 1.54 -13.75
N LEU A 236 -1.02 0.70 -13.09
CA LEU A 236 0.43 0.67 -13.30
C LEU A 236 0.79 -0.18 -14.52
N ILE A 237 2.01 0.05 -15.01
CA ILE A 237 2.63 -0.76 -16.05
C ILE A 237 4.04 -1.11 -15.58
N PHE A 238 4.40 -2.37 -15.65
CA PHE A 238 5.76 -2.83 -15.37
C PHE A 238 6.31 -3.58 -16.58
N ARG A 239 7.56 -3.32 -16.95
CA ARG A 239 8.32 -4.25 -17.78
C ARG A 239 8.56 -5.53 -16.98
N LEU A 240 8.58 -6.66 -17.66
CA LEU A 240 8.91 -7.94 -17.07
C LEU A 240 10.31 -8.35 -17.56
N ALA A 241 11.18 -8.69 -16.61
CA ALA A 241 12.50 -9.24 -16.88
C ALA A 241 12.60 -10.67 -16.35
N ASP A 242 13.62 -11.38 -16.83
CA ASP A 242 14.00 -12.70 -16.38
C ASP A 242 12.86 -13.74 -16.59
N LEU A 243 12.04 -13.56 -17.64
CA LEU A 243 10.99 -14.52 -17.99
C LEU A 243 11.56 -15.90 -18.32
N GLU A 244 12.72 -15.92 -18.97
CA GLU A 244 13.49 -17.11 -19.31
C GLU A 244 13.97 -17.89 -18.08
N ALA A 245 14.05 -17.23 -16.92
CA ALA A 245 14.43 -17.86 -15.66
C ALA A 245 13.22 -18.47 -14.92
N VAL A 246 11.99 -18.22 -15.39
CA VAL A 246 10.78 -18.82 -14.80
C VAL A 246 10.53 -20.19 -15.45
N PRO A 247 10.61 -21.29 -14.70
CA PRO A 247 10.43 -22.63 -15.27
C PRO A 247 9.02 -22.82 -15.81
N ASP A 248 8.93 -23.55 -16.92
CA ASP A 248 7.66 -24.03 -17.52
C ASP A 248 6.65 -22.95 -17.90
N PHE A 249 7.05 -21.67 -17.98
CA PHE A 249 6.18 -20.58 -18.39
C PHE A 249 6.42 -20.17 -19.85
N VAL A 250 5.40 -20.32 -20.69
CA VAL A 250 5.45 -19.91 -22.10
C VAL A 250 4.60 -18.65 -22.28
N PRO A 251 5.20 -17.44 -22.34
CA PRO A 251 4.45 -16.19 -22.27
C PRO A 251 3.54 -15.95 -23.48
N ASP A 252 3.96 -16.38 -24.68
CA ASP A 252 3.15 -16.25 -25.91
C ASP A 252 1.78 -16.93 -25.80
N SER A 253 1.71 -18.06 -25.09
CA SER A 253 0.48 -18.82 -24.85
C SER A 253 -0.47 -18.16 -23.86
N HIS A 254 -0.05 -17.08 -23.20
CA HIS A 254 -0.75 -16.43 -22.10
C HIS A 254 -0.95 -14.93 -22.31
N LYS A 255 -0.74 -14.44 -23.53
CA LYS A 255 -0.99 -13.05 -23.87
C LYS A 255 -2.47 -12.70 -23.66
N GLY A 256 -2.72 -11.61 -22.93
CA GLY A 256 -4.06 -11.16 -22.56
C GLY A 256 -4.64 -11.82 -21.30
N HIS A 257 -3.94 -12.79 -20.71
CA HIS A 257 -4.37 -13.42 -19.46
C HIS A 257 -4.11 -12.51 -18.26
N LYS A 258 -4.94 -12.67 -17.22
CA LYS A 258 -4.68 -12.10 -15.90
C LYS A 258 -3.65 -12.96 -15.21
N VAL A 259 -2.58 -12.35 -14.72
CA VAL A 259 -1.47 -13.07 -14.08
C VAL A 259 -1.12 -12.45 -12.73
N GLN A 260 -0.68 -13.29 -11.80
CA GLN A 260 0.07 -12.89 -10.62
C GLN A 260 1.55 -12.98 -10.98
N ALA A 261 2.27 -11.87 -10.88
CA ALA A 261 3.72 -11.82 -11.04
C ALA A 261 4.39 -11.62 -9.67
N LYS A 262 5.40 -12.43 -9.39
CA LYS A 262 6.30 -12.25 -8.25
C LYS A 262 7.70 -11.97 -8.73
N GLY A 263 8.39 -11.11 -8.01
CA GLY A 263 9.76 -10.75 -8.38
C GLY A 263 10.28 -9.56 -7.60
N TYR A 264 11.46 -9.10 -8.00
CA TYR A 264 12.11 -7.94 -7.42
C TYR A 264 11.68 -6.67 -8.14
N LEU A 265 11.22 -5.69 -7.36
CA LEU A 265 10.71 -4.42 -7.86
C LEU A 265 11.83 -3.44 -8.21
N THR A 266 11.69 -2.73 -9.32
CA THR A 266 12.46 -1.53 -9.66
C THR A 266 11.49 -0.40 -10.00
N ARG A 267 11.49 0.70 -9.25
CA ARG A 267 10.68 1.92 -9.48
C ARG A 267 11.54 3.06 -10.01
N GLN A 268 12.25 2.82 -11.10
CA GLN A 268 12.92 3.88 -11.83
C GLN A 268 11.94 4.52 -12.81
N PRO A 269 11.74 5.85 -12.78
CA PRO A 269 10.82 6.53 -13.69
C PRO A 269 11.11 6.20 -15.16
N GLY A 270 10.13 5.63 -15.87
CA GLY A 270 10.25 5.22 -17.28
C GLY A 270 11.02 3.90 -17.50
N ALA A 271 11.45 3.25 -16.42
CA ALA A 271 12.14 1.97 -16.40
C ALA A 271 11.58 1.03 -15.33
N GLU A 272 10.31 1.21 -14.97
CA GLU A 272 9.63 0.39 -13.96
C GLU A 272 9.60 -1.07 -14.40
N ARG A 273 10.02 -1.97 -13.50
CA ARG A 273 10.23 -3.38 -13.83
C ARG A 273 9.96 -4.30 -12.66
N ILE A 274 9.48 -5.51 -12.97
CA ILE A 274 9.52 -6.68 -12.10
C ILE A 274 10.51 -7.69 -12.71
N SER A 275 11.61 -7.94 -12.02
CA SER A 275 12.51 -9.08 -12.32
C SER A 275 11.89 -10.35 -11.75
N LEU A 276 11.36 -11.21 -12.62
CA LEU A 276 10.47 -12.30 -12.22
C LEU A 276 11.21 -13.41 -11.46
N SER A 277 10.55 -13.89 -10.41
CA SER A 277 10.90 -15.13 -9.70
C SER A 277 9.81 -16.20 -9.87
N SER A 278 8.57 -15.79 -10.11
CA SER A 278 7.49 -16.68 -10.55
C SER A 278 6.38 -15.87 -11.22
N ILE A 279 5.61 -16.53 -12.08
CA ILE A 279 4.40 -15.97 -12.65
C ILE A 279 3.33 -17.06 -12.72
N THR A 280 2.08 -16.70 -12.43
CA THR A 280 0.98 -17.65 -12.39
C THR A 280 -0.23 -17.06 -13.09
N VAL A 281 -0.80 -17.81 -14.03
CA VAL A 281 -2.06 -17.44 -14.68
C VAL A 281 -3.19 -17.58 -13.67
N LEU A 282 -3.97 -16.51 -13.50
CA LEU A 282 -5.13 -16.45 -12.62
C LEU A 282 -6.44 -16.59 -13.40
N ASP A 283 -6.50 -16.02 -14.60
CA ASP A 283 -7.67 -16.04 -15.48
C ASP A 283 -7.22 -15.94 -16.95
N SER A 284 -7.94 -16.59 -17.86
CA SER A 284 -7.69 -16.53 -19.30
C SER A 284 -8.07 -15.18 -19.91
N MET A 285 -8.82 -14.35 -19.20
CA MET A 285 -9.18 -13.00 -19.61
C MET A 285 -8.69 -11.98 -18.59
N CYS A 286 -8.13 -10.87 -19.07
CA CYS A 286 -7.75 -9.75 -18.21
C CYS A 286 -8.61 -8.51 -18.46
N GLY A 287 -9.02 -7.86 -17.38
CA GLY A 287 -9.80 -6.61 -17.44
C GLY A 287 -11.33 -6.79 -17.53
N GLN A 288 -11.84 -8.00 -17.31
CA GLN A 288 -13.26 -8.23 -17.01
C GLN A 288 -13.52 -8.14 -15.49
#